data_AF-A0A9E5JNF8-F1
#
_entry.id   AF-A0A9E5JNF8-F1
#
_cell.length_a   1.000
_cell.length_b   1.000
_cell.length_c   1.000
_cell.angle_alpha   90.00
_cell.angle_beta   90.00
_cell.angle_gamma   90.00
#
_symmetry.space_group_name_H-M   'P 1'
#
loop_
_entity.id
_entity.type
_entity.pdbx_description
1 polymer ?
#
loop_
_entity_poly.entity_id
_entity_poly.type
_entity_poly.pdbx_seq_one_letter_code
_entity_poly.pdbx_strand_id
1 'polypeptide(L)'
;MTGAELDTWKEVRECLGVGAHSAAVMLCRKLLMHVAVSHGLPEKDAKDRAPNFAQCVDHLIAEGIVTKRMEPWIDRIREVGNEANHELVPVGKDSALDVAMFTQKLLELAYEMDDTMAKVGPPQ
;
A
#
# COMPACT_ATOMS: atom_id res chain seq x y z
N MET A 1 -0.14 -5.05 -11.50
CA MET A 1 -1.31 -5.01 -10.60
C MET A 1 -2.34 -6.05 -10.99
N THR A 2 -2.91 -6.73 -10.00
CA THR A 2 -4.08 -7.60 -10.16
C THR A 2 -5.37 -6.79 -10.30
N GLY A 3 -6.47 -7.42 -10.73
CA GLY A 3 -7.78 -6.75 -10.80
C GLY A 3 -8.24 -6.21 -9.44
N ALA A 4 -8.03 -6.98 -8.37
CA ALA A 4 -8.38 -6.56 -7.00
C ALA A 4 -7.60 -5.34 -6.52
N GLU A 5 -6.30 -5.24 -6.88
CA GLU A 5 -5.48 -4.07 -6.55
C GLU A 5 -5.94 -2.81 -7.29
N LEU A 6 -6.33 -2.95 -8.56
CA LEU A 6 -6.86 -1.84 -9.36
C LEU A 6 -8.19 -1.32 -8.80
N ASP A 7 -9.10 -2.23 -8.46
CA ASP A 7 -10.39 -1.88 -7.86
C ASP A 7 -10.20 -1.19 -6.50
N THR A 8 -9.31 -1.73 -5.65
CA THR A 8 -8.99 -1.13 -4.35
C THR A 8 -8.38 0.27 -4.51
N TRP A 9 -7.45 0.46 -5.45
CA TRP A 9 -6.86 1.77 -5.69
C TRP A 9 -7.86 2.79 -6.25
N LYS A 10 -8.81 2.34 -7.08
CA LYS A 10 -9.91 3.17 -7.54
C LYS A 10 -10.78 3.61 -6.35
N GLU A 11 -11.14 2.68 -5.47
CA GLU A 11 -11.93 2.94 -4.26
C GLU A 11 -11.22 3.94 -3.32
N VAL A 12 -9.90 3.83 -3.12
CA VAL A 12 -9.10 4.82 -2.38
C VAL A 12 -9.33 6.23 -2.92
N ARG A 13 -9.22 6.42 -4.24
CA ARG A 13 -9.38 7.74 -4.88
C ARG A 13 -10.80 8.27 -4.76
N GLU A 14 -11.80 7.40 -4.86
CA GLU A 14 -13.20 7.77 -4.65
C GLU A 14 -13.44 8.23 -3.20
N CYS A 15 -12.94 7.48 -2.21
CA CYS A 15 -12.99 7.85 -0.80
C CYS A 15 -12.36 9.22 -0.53
N LEU A 16 -11.17 9.49 -1.10
CA LEU A 16 -10.52 10.80 -0.98
C LEU A 16 -11.37 11.92 -1.59
N GLY A 17 -11.99 11.66 -2.75
CA GLY A 17 -12.84 12.63 -3.46
C GLY A 17 -14.09 13.05 -2.68
N VAL A 18 -14.67 12.15 -1.89
CA VAL A 18 -15.86 12.43 -1.06
C VAL A 18 -15.54 12.80 0.38
N GLY A 19 -14.26 12.87 0.77
CA GLY A 19 -13.85 13.20 2.14
C GLY A 19 -13.88 12.03 3.13
N ALA A 20 -13.99 10.79 2.65
CA ALA A 20 -13.96 9.58 3.48
C ALA A 20 -12.50 9.18 3.84
N HIS A 21 -11.81 10.06 4.58
CA HIS A 21 -10.37 9.97 4.84
C HIS A 21 -9.96 8.71 5.62
N SER A 22 -10.69 8.33 6.67
CA SER A 22 -10.39 7.10 7.42
C SER A 22 -10.52 5.86 6.54
N ALA A 23 -11.55 5.81 5.68
CA ALA A 23 -11.74 4.70 4.74
C ALA A 23 -10.60 4.63 3.72
N ALA A 24 -10.18 5.77 3.16
CA ALA A 24 -9.05 5.83 2.25
C ALA A 24 -7.77 5.28 2.88
N VAL A 25 -7.48 5.62 4.14
CA VAL A 25 -6.30 5.10 4.86
C VAL A 25 -6.39 3.58 5.08
N MET A 26 -7.55 3.07 5.49
CA MET A 26 -7.75 1.62 5.67
C MET A 26 -7.55 0.85 4.36
N LEU A 27 -8.06 1.38 3.25
CA LEU A 27 -7.89 0.78 1.93
C LEU A 27 -6.43 0.83 1.47
N CYS A 28 -5.71 1.92 1.70
CA CYS A 28 -4.27 2.01 1.43
C CYS A 28 -3.46 0.95 2.19
N ARG A 29 -3.78 0.72 3.47
CA ARG A 29 -3.15 -0.33 4.28
C ARG A 29 -3.43 -1.72 3.72
N LYS A 30 -4.68 -1.99 3.34
CA LYS A 30 -5.08 -3.25 2.72
C LYS A 30 -4.39 -3.45 1.37
N LEU A 31 -4.29 -2.41 0.55
CA LEU A 31 -3.63 -2.45 -0.75
C LEU A 31 -2.15 -2.81 -0.61
N LEU A 32 -1.42 -2.25 0.36
CA LEU A 32 -0.04 -2.64 0.65
C LEU A 32 0.08 -4.14 0.94
N MET A 33 -0.87 -4.72 1.68
CA MET A 33 -0.89 -6.15 1.96
C MET A 33 -1.15 -6.98 0.69
N HIS A 34 -2.05 -6.53 -0.19
CA HIS A 34 -2.25 -7.16 -1.50
C HIS A 34 -0.97 -7.14 -2.34
N VAL A 35 -0.25 -6.02 -2.38
CA VAL A 35 1.02 -5.91 -3.10
C VAL A 35 2.04 -6.92 -2.56
N ALA A 36 2.18 -7.05 -1.24
CA ALA A 36 3.10 -8.04 -0.66
C ALA A 36 2.76 -9.47 -1.12
N VAL A 37 1.47 -9.84 -1.15
CA VAL A 37 1.02 -11.15 -1.62
C VAL A 37 1.26 -11.34 -3.12
N SER A 38 0.95 -10.32 -3.93
CA SER A 38 1.24 -10.33 -5.38
C SER A 38 2.73 -10.50 -5.70
N HIS A 39 3.60 -10.06 -4.79
CA HIS A 39 5.05 -10.19 -4.88
C HIS A 39 5.61 -11.35 -4.05
N GLY A 40 4.81 -12.41 -3.82
CA GLY A 40 5.30 -13.69 -3.35
C GLY A 40 5.18 -13.96 -1.85
N LEU A 41 4.60 -13.05 -1.07
CA LEU A 41 4.23 -13.36 0.31
C LEU A 41 3.04 -14.34 0.31
N PRO A 42 3.08 -15.46 1.07
CA PRO A 42 1.93 -16.34 1.18
C PRO A 42 0.70 -15.62 1.74
N GLU A 43 -0.44 -15.77 1.08
CA GLU A 43 -1.72 -15.17 1.51
C GLU A 43 -2.15 -15.68 2.89
N LYS A 44 -1.75 -16.90 3.25
CA LYS A 44 -2.08 -17.51 4.53
C LYS A 44 -0.89 -18.23 5.15
N ASP A 45 -0.79 -18.15 6.47
CA ASP A 45 0.16 -18.93 7.25
C ASP A 45 -0.32 -20.38 7.48
N ALA A 46 0.49 -21.20 8.16
CA ALA A 46 0.17 -22.59 8.47
C ALA A 46 -1.10 -22.77 9.35
N LYS A 47 -1.66 -21.67 9.89
CA LYS A 47 -2.89 -21.64 10.69
C LYS A 47 -4.06 -20.99 9.96
N ASP A 48 -3.97 -20.86 8.63
CA ASP A 48 -4.99 -20.25 7.76
C ASP A 48 -5.23 -18.75 8.04
N ARG A 49 -4.22 -18.02 8.56
CA ARG A 49 -4.33 -16.59 8.88
C ARG A 49 -3.61 -15.72 7.83
N ALA A 50 -4.23 -14.61 7.46
CA ALA A 50 -3.60 -13.61 6.60
C ALA A 50 -2.34 -13.01 7.26
N PRO A 51 -1.32 -12.63 6.48
CA PRO A 51 -0.16 -11.92 7.02
C PRO A 51 -0.60 -10.59 7.64
N ASN A 52 0.07 -10.18 8.70
CA ASN A 52 -0.15 -8.87 9.28
C ASN A 52 0.64 -7.78 8.52
N PHE A 53 0.35 -6.52 8.79
CA PHE A 53 0.98 -5.39 8.12
C PHE A 53 2.51 -5.38 8.25
N ALA A 54 3.07 -5.72 9.42
CA ALA A 54 4.51 -5.75 9.62
C ALA A 54 5.17 -6.84 8.75
N GLN A 55 4.57 -8.04 8.71
CA GLN A 55 5.04 -9.12 7.83
C GLN A 55 5.03 -8.72 6.35
N CYS A 56 4.00 -7.97 5.92
CA CYS A 56 3.92 -7.47 4.55
C CYS A 56 5.02 -6.46 4.24
N VAL A 57 5.28 -5.53 5.15
CA VAL A 57 6.36 -4.53 5.02
C VAL A 57 7.72 -5.20 4.96
N ASP A 58 8.00 -6.11 5.90
CA ASP A 58 9.29 -6.81 5.97
C ASP A 58 9.57 -7.58 4.68
N HIS A 59 8.54 -8.22 4.12
CA HIS A 59 8.62 -8.90 2.82
C HIS A 59 8.94 -7.94 1.67
N LEU A 60 8.22 -6.81 1.58
CA LEU A 60 8.45 -5.82 0.52
C LEU A 60 9.85 -5.18 0.60
N ILE A 61 10.41 -5.06 1.80
CA ILE A 61 11.80 -4.61 2.00
C ILE A 61 12.79 -5.70 1.58
N ALA A 62 12.52 -6.96 1.92
CA ALA A 62 13.37 -8.09 1.55
C ALA A 62 13.43 -8.29 0.02
N GLU A 63 12.31 -8.11 -0.67
CA GLU A 63 12.22 -8.16 -2.15
C GLU A 63 12.79 -6.90 -2.83
N GLY A 64 13.19 -5.88 -2.06
CA GLY A 64 13.77 -4.63 -2.59
C GLY A 64 12.77 -3.70 -3.28
N ILE A 65 11.47 -4.00 -3.21
CA ILE A 65 10.39 -3.16 -3.75
C ILE A 65 10.28 -1.86 -2.95
N VAL A 66 10.41 -1.97 -1.64
CA VAL A 66 10.49 -0.84 -0.72
C VAL A 66 11.89 -0.77 -0.14
N THR A 67 12.44 0.43 -0.03
CA THR A 67 13.79 0.62 0.52
C THR A 67 13.73 1.01 1.99
N LYS A 68 14.80 0.73 2.76
CA LYS A 68 14.90 1.17 4.16
C LYS A 68 14.71 2.67 4.37
N ARG A 69 15.03 3.50 3.37
CA ARG A 69 14.82 4.96 3.45
C ARG A 69 13.33 5.33 3.50
N MET A 70 12.45 4.43 3.10
CA MET A 70 11.01 4.60 3.11
C MET A 70 10.37 4.17 4.42
N GLU A 71 11.12 3.58 5.37
CA GLU A 71 10.63 3.16 6.69
C GLU A 71 9.83 4.26 7.42
N PRO A 72 10.27 5.55 7.47
CA PRO A 72 9.49 6.60 8.13
C PRO A 72 8.08 6.80 7.53
N TRP A 73 7.94 6.60 6.21
CA TRP A 73 6.65 6.69 5.54
C TRP A 73 5.76 5.48 5.81
N ILE A 74 6.37 4.30 5.91
CA ILE A 74 5.65 3.08 6.30
C ILE A 74 5.16 3.19 7.75
N ASP A 75 6.00 3.74 8.63
CA ASP A 75 5.65 4.03 10.01
C ASP A 75 4.46 4.99 10.07
N ARG A 76 4.47 6.04 9.24
CA ARG A 76 3.34 6.97 9.12
C ARG A 76 2.03 6.27 8.72
N ILE A 77 2.05 5.32 7.77
CA ILE A 77 0.85 4.54 7.40
C ILE A 77 0.38 3.68 8.57
N ARG A 78 1.32 3.08 9.31
CA ARG A 78 0.99 2.25 10.46
C ARG A 78 0.34 3.07 11.57
N GLU A 79 0.90 4.22 11.88
CA GLU A 79 0.38 5.16 12.88
C GLU A 79 -1.01 5.66 12.49
N VAL A 80 -1.14 6.30 11.32
CA VAL A 80 -2.42 6.86 10.86
C VAL A 80 -3.47 5.77 10.66
N GLY A 81 -3.07 4.57 10.21
CA GLY A 81 -3.97 3.43 10.08
C GLY A 81 -4.40 2.82 11.42
N ASN A 82 -3.58 2.92 12.46
CA ASN A 82 -3.97 2.52 13.82
C ASN A 82 -4.86 3.59 14.46
N GLU A 83 -4.53 4.88 14.29
CA GLU A 83 -5.38 6.01 14.70
C GLU A 83 -6.78 5.90 14.07
N ALA A 84 -6.86 5.66 12.76
CA ALA A 84 -8.12 5.47 12.04
C ALA A 84 -9.00 4.34 12.60
N ASN A 85 -8.39 3.31 13.20
CA ASN A 85 -9.07 2.12 13.69
C ASN A 85 -9.39 2.17 15.18
N HIS A 86 -8.52 2.79 16.00
CA HIS A 86 -8.58 2.71 17.46
C HIS A 86 -8.83 4.06 18.14
N GLU A 87 -8.49 5.17 17.49
CA GLU A 87 -8.76 6.49 18.05
C GLU A 87 -10.09 7.02 17.52
N LEU A 88 -10.94 7.55 18.42
CA LEU A 88 -12.21 8.18 18.05
C LEU A 88 -12.02 9.52 17.30
N VAL A 89 -10.79 9.82 16.88
CA VAL A 89 -10.42 11.05 16.18
C VAL A 89 -10.52 10.81 14.67
N PRO A 90 -11.30 11.62 13.93
CA PRO A 90 -11.35 11.51 12.48
C PRO A 90 -9.97 11.74 11.85
N VAL A 91 -9.60 10.91 10.87
CA VAL A 91 -8.38 11.12 10.10
C VAL A 91 -8.50 12.44 9.33
N GLY A 92 -7.52 13.31 9.53
CA GLY A 92 -7.42 14.57 8.80
C GLY A 92 -7.13 14.35 7.31
N LYS A 93 -7.59 15.29 6.47
CA LYS A 93 -7.36 15.26 5.02
C LYS A 93 -5.89 15.11 4.66
N ASP A 94 -5.02 15.88 5.30
CA ASP A 94 -3.59 15.90 4.98
C ASP A 94 -2.93 14.54 5.28
N SER A 95 -3.23 13.94 6.44
CA SER A 95 -2.77 12.58 6.76
C SER A 95 -3.24 11.53 5.75
N ALA A 96 -4.49 11.62 5.29
CA ALA A 96 -5.01 10.70 4.28
C ALA A 96 -4.33 10.90 2.91
N LEU A 97 -4.03 12.14 2.53
CA LEU A 97 -3.29 12.45 1.31
C LEU A 97 -1.83 11.97 1.39
N ASP A 98 -1.16 12.12 2.53
CA ASP A 98 0.20 11.61 2.75
C ASP A 98 0.25 10.09 2.57
N VAL A 99 -0.69 9.38 3.19
CA VAL A 99 -0.81 7.92 3.07
C VAL A 99 -1.08 7.51 1.63
N ALA A 100 -2.02 8.16 0.95
CA ALA A 100 -2.35 7.86 -0.44
C ALA A 100 -1.19 8.16 -1.39
N MET A 101 -0.47 9.26 -1.18
CA MET A 101 0.73 9.60 -1.95
C MET A 101 1.79 8.51 -1.82
N PHE A 102 2.05 8.03 -0.61
CA PHE A 102 3.00 6.93 -0.42
C PHE A 102 2.53 5.65 -1.11
N THR A 103 1.24 5.29 -0.95
CA THR A 103 0.67 4.11 -1.61
C THR A 103 0.79 4.21 -3.12
N GLN A 104 0.58 5.40 -3.71
CA GLN A 104 0.82 5.61 -5.14
C GLN A 104 2.29 5.31 -5.51
N LYS A 105 3.26 5.82 -4.74
CA LYS A 105 4.69 5.56 -5.00
C LYS A 105 5.07 4.09 -4.87
N LEU A 106 4.46 3.37 -3.93
CA LEU A 106 4.60 1.91 -3.84
C LEU A 106 4.12 1.22 -5.13
N LEU A 107 2.94 1.59 -5.64
CA LEU A 107 2.40 0.98 -6.87
C LEU A 107 3.27 1.29 -8.10
N GLU A 108 3.77 2.53 -8.21
CA GLU A 108 4.69 2.95 -9.26
C GLU A 108 5.97 2.09 -9.27
N LEU A 109 6.57 1.88 -8.08
CA LEU A 109 7.77 1.07 -7.91
C LEU A 109 7.53 -0.43 -8.12
N ALA A 110 6.40 -0.95 -7.64
CA ALA A 110 6.06 -2.36 -7.71
C ALA A 110 5.67 -2.82 -9.13
N TYR A 111 5.12 -1.92 -9.95
CA TYR A 111 4.53 -2.29 -11.24
C TYR A 111 4.88 -1.38 -12.41
N GLU A 112 4.80 -0.06 -12.23
CA GLU A 112 4.82 0.89 -13.37
C GLU A 112 6.21 1.01 -14.00
N MET A 113 7.27 0.93 -13.20
CA MET A 113 8.64 0.98 -13.70
C MET A 113 8.97 -0.22 -14.59
N ASP A 114 8.60 -1.42 -14.17
CA ASP A 114 8.82 -2.65 -14.94
C ASP A 114 8.00 -2.66 -16.25
N ASP A 115 6.73 -2.26 -16.17
CA ASP A 115 5.86 -2.14 -17.34
C ASP A 115 6.36 -1.07 -18.33
N THR A 116 6.87 0.05 -17.83
CA THR A 116 7.49 1.10 -18.67
C THR A 116 8.73 0.57 -19.38
N MET A 117 9.63 -0.12 -18.68
CA MET A 117 10.83 -0.71 -19.30
C MET A 117 10.48 -1.79 -20.33
N ALA A 118 9.46 -2.61 -20.06
CA ALA A 118 8.97 -3.60 -21.02
C ALA A 118 8.46 -2.96 -22.32
N LYS A 119 7.87 -1.75 -22.24
CA LYS A 119 7.38 -0.99 -23.40
C LYS A 119 8.49 -0.24 -24.15
N VAL A 120 9.46 0.33 -23.44
CA VAL A 120 10.58 1.08 -24.03
C VAL A 120 11.56 0.14 -24.77
N GLY A 121 11.67 -1.12 -24.33
CA GLY A 121 12.63 -2.08 -24.86
C GLY A 121 14.07 -1.83 -24.35
N PRO A 122 15.00 -2.77 -24.54
CA PRO A 122 16.38 -2.61 -24.08
C PRO A 122 17.04 -1.39 -24.78
N PRO A 123 17.98 -0.69 -24.11
CA PRO A 123 18.69 0.42 -24.72
C PRO A 123 19.36 -0.05 -26.03
N GLN A 124 19.15 0.71 -27.11
CA GLN A 124 19.79 0.48 -28.42
C GLN A 124 21.28 0.76 -28.39
#